data_AF-A0A7S1LU74-F1
#
_entry.id   AF-A0A7S1LU74-F1
#
_cell.length_a   1.000
_cell.length_b   1.000
_cell.length_c   1.000
_cell.angle_alpha   90.00
_cell.angle_beta   90.00
_cell.angle_gamma   90.00
#
_symmetry.space_group_name_H-M   'P 1'
#
loop_
_entity.id
_entity.type
_entity.pdbx_description
1 polymer ?
#
loop_
_entity_poly.entity_id
_entity_poly.type
_entity_poly.pdbx_seq_one_letter_code
_entity_poly.pdbx_strand_id
1 'polypeptide(L)'
;VDRRRAEGLLPEEELWRPHPQRQVAKAQPGDSCDGHCRRLGMRCEARELEFVNSCEALQREFPCEDGCGHQVGQEIPAYVHDRTRDTALQCLVTDDAIPTCAAHVPVTTRLCSCVPM
;
A
#
# COMPACT_ATOMS: atom_id res chain seq x y z
N VAL A 1 3.33 17.24 -11.46
CA VAL A 1 1.98 17.14 -10.85
C VAL A 1 1.71 15.68 -10.57
N ASP A 2 1.23 15.34 -9.36
CA ASP A 2 0.80 13.98 -9.05
C ASP A 2 -0.50 13.66 -9.80
N ARG A 3 -0.42 12.82 -10.83
CA ARG A 3 -1.55 12.49 -11.71
C ARG A 3 -2.69 11.75 -11.00
N ARG A 4 -2.46 11.25 -9.77
CA ARG A 4 -3.46 10.59 -8.94
C ARG A 4 -4.34 11.59 -8.17
N ARG A 5 -3.91 12.86 -8.05
CA ARG A 5 -4.55 13.92 -7.24
C ARG A 5 -4.69 15.24 -8.01
N ALA A 6 -4.81 15.15 -9.33
CA ALA A 6 -4.77 16.30 -10.23
C ALA A 6 -6.14 16.69 -10.81
N GLU A 7 -7.24 16.29 -10.16
CA GLU A 7 -8.57 16.71 -10.59
C GLU A 7 -8.65 18.24 -10.69
N GLY A 8 -9.17 18.74 -11.82
CA GLY A 8 -9.25 20.18 -12.10
C GLY A 8 -7.93 20.83 -12.52
N LEU A 9 -6.81 20.11 -12.51
CA LEU A 9 -5.50 20.57 -13.01
C LEU A 9 -5.09 19.91 -14.33
N LEU A 10 -5.50 18.66 -14.57
CA LEU A 10 -5.22 17.92 -15.80
C LEU A 10 -6.52 17.47 -16.49
N PRO A 11 -6.51 17.26 -17.82
CA PRO A 11 -7.59 16.60 -18.55
C PRO A 11 -7.88 15.20 -17.98
N GLU A 12 -9.13 14.73 -18.10
CA GLU A 12 -9.58 13.46 -17.51
C GLU A 12 -8.77 12.26 -18.04
N GLU A 13 -8.43 12.28 -19.33
CA GLU A 13 -7.60 11.27 -20.01
C GLU A 13 -6.16 11.19 -19.49
N GLU A 14 -5.70 12.23 -18.80
CA GLU A 14 -4.37 12.28 -18.20
C GLU A 14 -4.37 11.90 -16.73
N LEU A 15 -5.53 11.80 -16.09
CA LEU A 15 -5.65 11.43 -14.69
C LEU A 15 -5.39 9.94 -14.52
N TRP A 16 -4.65 9.63 -13.47
CA TRP A 16 -4.41 8.25 -13.10
C TRP A 16 -5.54 7.80 -12.19
N ARG A 17 -6.32 6.83 -12.69
CA ARG A 17 -7.41 6.21 -11.95
C ARG A 17 -7.00 4.80 -11.52
N PRO A 18 -7.42 4.37 -10.32
CA PRO A 18 -7.20 3.01 -9.92
C PRO A 18 -8.09 2.03 -10.69
N HIS A 19 -7.65 0.77 -10.79
CA HIS A 19 -8.41 -0.27 -11.47
C HIS A 19 -9.80 -0.44 -10.83
N PRO A 20 -10.90 -0.40 -11.61
CA PRO A 20 -12.26 -0.35 -11.06
C PRO A 20 -12.66 -1.60 -10.28
N GLN A 21 -12.03 -2.74 -10.57
CA GLN A 21 -12.27 -4.02 -9.91
C GLN A 21 -11.17 -4.41 -8.92
N ARG A 22 -10.32 -3.45 -8.52
CA ARG A 22 -9.28 -3.74 -7.53
C ARG A 22 -9.90 -4.15 -6.19
N GLN A 23 -9.19 -4.98 -5.46
CA GLN A 23 -9.48 -5.32 -4.08
C GLN A 23 -8.33 -4.83 -3.21
N VAL A 24 -8.65 -3.96 -2.25
CA VAL A 24 -7.71 -3.53 -1.22
C VAL A 24 -7.77 -4.54 -0.10
N ALA A 25 -6.63 -5.11 0.29
CA ALA A 25 -6.59 -6.20 1.25
C ALA A 25 -5.30 -6.17 2.08
N LYS A 26 -5.42 -6.66 3.32
CA LYS A 26 -4.30 -6.84 4.23
C LYS A 26 -3.59 -8.15 3.92
N ALA A 27 -2.29 -8.08 3.66
CA ALA A 27 -1.45 -9.27 3.56
C ALA A 27 -1.43 -10.03 4.90
N GLN A 28 -0.85 -11.23 4.91
CA GLN A 28 -0.43 -11.83 6.18
C GLN A 28 0.84 -11.11 6.67
N PRO A 29 1.11 -11.10 7.99
CA PRO A 29 2.39 -10.64 8.53
C PRO A 29 3.58 -11.24 7.78
N GLY A 30 4.51 -10.40 7.35
CA GLY A 30 5.71 -10.82 6.62
C GLY A 30 5.49 -11.26 5.18
N ASP A 31 4.28 -11.16 4.65
CA ASP A 31 3.94 -11.67 3.33
C ASP A 31 4.02 -10.58 2.25
N SER A 32 4.35 -11.00 1.02
CA SER A 32 4.37 -10.11 -0.14
C SER A 32 2.97 -9.89 -0.72
N CYS A 33 2.75 -8.78 -1.42
CA CYS A 33 1.49 -8.56 -2.13
C CYS A 33 1.32 -9.52 -3.32
N ASP A 34 2.41 -9.94 -3.96
CA ASP A 34 2.36 -10.99 -4.98
C ASP A 34 1.80 -12.31 -4.43
N GLY A 35 2.34 -12.76 -3.29
CA GLY A 35 1.89 -13.97 -2.63
C GLY A 35 0.44 -13.87 -2.18
N HIS A 36 0.06 -12.73 -1.60
CA HIS A 36 -1.31 -12.48 -1.14
C HIS A 36 -2.32 -12.46 -2.29
N CYS A 37 -2.11 -11.62 -3.31
CA CYS A 37 -3.04 -11.50 -4.43
C CYS A 37 -3.20 -12.82 -5.20
N ARG A 38 -2.11 -13.59 -5.37
CA ARG A 38 -2.18 -14.89 -6.04
C ARG A 38 -3.11 -15.88 -5.32
N ARG A 39 -3.12 -15.88 -3.98
CA ARG A 39 -4.04 -16.74 -3.20
C ARG A 39 -5.51 -16.33 -3.32
N LEU A 40 -5.77 -15.07 -3.68
CA LEU A 40 -7.12 -14.58 -4.01
C LEU A 40 -7.53 -14.86 -5.46
N GLY A 41 -6.69 -15.52 -6.26
CA GLY A 41 -6.92 -15.68 -7.71
C GLY A 41 -6.79 -14.37 -8.49
N MET A 42 -6.01 -13.42 -7.96
CA MET A 42 -5.78 -12.09 -8.53
C MET A 42 -4.27 -11.88 -8.76
N ARG A 43 -3.90 -10.74 -9.33
CA ARG A 43 -2.49 -10.31 -9.46
C ARG A 43 -2.25 -9.01 -8.71
N CYS A 44 -1.02 -8.82 -8.25
CA CYS A 44 -0.59 -7.51 -7.74
C CYS A 44 -0.13 -6.65 -8.93
N GLU A 45 -0.48 -5.37 -8.91
CA GLU A 45 0.05 -4.38 -9.84
C GLU A 45 0.72 -3.26 -9.04
N ALA A 46 2.01 -3.04 -9.25
CA ALA A 46 2.81 -2.12 -8.42
C ALA A 46 2.24 -0.69 -8.41
N ARG A 47 1.75 -0.22 -9.55
CA ARG A 47 1.11 1.10 -9.68
C ARG A 47 -0.20 1.19 -8.87
N GLU A 48 -0.90 0.09 -8.63
CA GLU A 48 -2.11 0.10 -7.78
C GLU A 48 -1.76 0.30 -6.30
N LEU A 49 -0.55 -0.08 -5.88
CA LEU A 49 -0.07 0.13 -4.51
C LEU A 49 0.07 1.63 -4.19
N GLU A 50 0.39 2.45 -5.18
CA GLU A 50 0.49 3.91 -5.03
C GLU A 50 -0.85 4.56 -4.64
N PHE A 51 -1.99 3.96 -4.98
CA PHE A 51 -3.31 4.48 -4.60
C PHE A 51 -3.75 4.08 -3.19
N VAL A 52 -3.09 3.09 -2.59
CA VAL A 52 -3.30 2.69 -1.19
C VAL A 52 -2.16 3.14 -0.28
N ASN A 53 -1.16 3.85 -0.84
CA ASN A 53 -0.07 4.47 -0.11
C ASN A 53 -0.48 5.83 0.45
N SER A 54 -1.43 5.82 1.38
CA SER A 54 -1.80 7.00 2.15
C SER A 54 -2.15 6.60 3.58
N CYS A 55 -1.92 7.52 4.51
CA CYS A 55 -2.26 7.30 5.91
C CYS A 55 -3.76 6.99 6.07
N GLU A 56 -4.61 7.69 5.31
CA GLU A 56 -6.05 7.45 5.30
C GLU A 56 -6.41 6.04 4.82
N ALA A 57 -5.78 5.54 3.75
CA ALA A 57 -6.03 4.19 3.25
C ALA A 57 -5.60 3.13 4.27
N LEU A 58 -4.45 3.32 4.93
CA LEU A 58 -3.98 2.43 5.98
C LEU A 58 -4.87 2.45 7.21
N GLN A 59 -5.29 3.61 7.70
CA GLN A 59 -6.15 3.75 8.88
C GLN A 59 -7.55 3.15 8.70
N ARG A 60 -8.02 2.99 7.45
CA ARG A 60 -9.27 2.26 7.17
C ARG A 60 -9.14 0.76 7.43
N GLU A 61 -7.93 0.22 7.35
CA GLU A 61 -7.67 -1.22 7.40
C GLU A 61 -6.93 -1.66 8.68
N PHE A 62 -6.13 -0.76 9.25
CA PHE A 62 -5.27 -1.00 10.41
C PHE A 62 -5.57 -0.04 11.56
N PRO A 63 -5.27 -0.44 12.81
CA PRO A 63 -5.49 0.43 13.96
C PRO A 63 -4.59 1.68 13.96
N CYS A 64 -3.35 1.55 13.47
CA CYS A 64 -2.34 2.62 13.43
C CYS A 64 -2.24 3.36 14.78
N GLU A 65 -2.06 2.63 15.89
CA GLU A 65 -2.16 3.19 17.25
C GLU A 65 -1.15 4.31 17.52
N ASP A 66 0.03 4.23 16.90
CA ASP A 66 1.06 5.27 16.97
C ASP A 66 1.03 6.21 15.74
N GLY A 67 -0.11 6.27 15.06
CA GLY A 67 -0.33 7.14 13.92
C GLY A 67 0.36 6.66 12.64
N CYS A 68 0.78 7.61 11.83
CA CYS A 68 1.40 7.36 10.53
C CYS A 68 2.82 7.93 10.46
N GLY A 69 3.73 7.15 9.89
CA GLY A 69 5.13 7.54 9.69
C GLY A 69 5.51 7.51 8.21
N HIS A 70 6.28 8.50 7.77
CA HIS A 70 6.92 8.46 6.46
C HIS A 70 8.25 7.71 6.57
N GLN A 71 8.41 6.66 5.78
CA GLN A 71 9.61 5.83 5.76
C GLN A 71 10.00 5.49 4.32
N VAL A 72 11.26 5.08 4.14
CA VAL A 72 11.80 4.68 2.83
C VAL A 72 11.85 3.17 2.75
N GLY A 73 11.06 2.57 1.85
CA GLY A 73 10.98 1.13 1.70
C GLY A 73 10.03 0.73 0.58
N GLN A 74 10.37 -0.31 -0.19
CA GLN A 74 9.53 -0.80 -1.29
C GLN A 74 8.37 -1.68 -0.82
N GLU A 75 8.44 -2.18 0.41
CA GLU A 75 7.39 -2.93 1.10
C GLU A 75 6.27 -2.03 1.62
N ILE A 76 6.51 -0.73 1.72
CA ILE A 76 5.55 0.27 2.16
C ILE A 76 4.53 0.47 1.01
N PRO A 77 3.21 0.58 1.25
CA PRO A 77 2.53 0.79 2.52
C PRO A 77 2.35 -0.46 3.40
N ALA A 78 2.60 -0.31 4.70
CA ALA A 78 2.47 -1.41 5.67
C ALA A 78 2.20 -0.91 7.10
N TYR A 79 1.61 -1.76 7.93
CA TYR A 79 1.47 -1.55 9.37
C TYR A 79 2.51 -2.36 10.14
N VAL A 80 3.14 -1.75 11.14
CA VAL A 80 4.20 -2.37 11.95
C VAL A 80 3.58 -2.96 13.21
N HIS A 81 3.47 -4.28 13.28
CA HIS A 81 2.90 -4.96 14.45
C HIS A 81 3.92 -5.31 15.53
N ASP A 82 5.23 -5.23 15.22
CA ASP A 82 6.31 -5.50 16.16
C ASP A 82 6.56 -4.30 17.09
N ARG A 83 6.27 -4.49 18.38
CA ARG A 83 6.38 -3.46 19.43
C ARG A 83 7.83 -3.10 19.80
N THR A 84 8.81 -3.84 19.30
CA THR A 84 10.24 -3.59 19.57
C THR A 84 10.89 -2.63 18.58
N ARG A 85 10.16 -2.22 17.53
CA ARG A 85 10.64 -1.30 16.50
C ARG A 85 10.40 0.14 16.89
N ASP A 86 11.25 1.03 16.39
CA ASP A 86 11.06 2.49 16.55
C ASP A 86 9.76 2.99 15.92
N THR A 87 9.28 2.29 14.88
CA THR A 87 8.02 2.56 14.19
C THR A 87 6.88 1.64 14.66
N ALA A 88 6.98 1.09 15.88
CA ALA A 88 5.98 0.16 16.42
C ALA A 88 4.57 0.74 16.36
N LEU A 89 3.60 -0.07 15.92
CA LEU A 89 2.19 0.27 15.83
C LEU A 89 1.88 1.47 14.90
N GLN A 90 2.84 1.86 14.06
CA GLN A 90 2.64 2.88 13.04
C GLN A 90 2.17 2.28 11.72
N CYS A 91 1.41 3.07 10.98
CA CYS A 91 1.12 2.86 9.57
C CYS A 91 2.14 3.63 8.72
N LEU A 92 2.94 2.90 7.96
CA LEU A 92 4.02 3.46 7.16
C LEU A 92 3.52 3.80 5.76
N VAL A 93 3.86 5.01 5.30
CA VAL A 93 3.71 5.48 3.92
C VAL A 93 5.07 5.91 3.38
N THR A 94 5.23 5.93 2.06
CA THR A 94 6.49 6.31 1.43
C THR A 94 6.29 7.30 0.30
N ASP A 95 7.11 8.34 0.22
CA ASP A 95 7.13 9.27 -0.92
C ASP A 95 8.40 9.12 -1.77
N ASP A 96 9.40 8.41 -1.24
CA ASP A 96 10.75 8.32 -1.80
C ASP A 96 11.06 6.97 -2.46
N ALA A 97 10.19 5.97 -2.27
CA ALA A 97 10.31 4.65 -2.89
C ALA A 97 9.03 4.28 -3.65
N ILE A 98 9.20 3.66 -4.82
CA ILE A 98 8.07 3.07 -5.55
C ILE A 98 7.75 1.72 -4.89
N PRO A 99 6.53 1.52 -4.36
CA PRO A 99 6.12 0.25 -3.78
C PRO A 99 6.24 -0.88 -4.81
N THR A 100 6.78 -2.03 -4.40
CA THR A 100 6.86 -3.22 -5.28
C THR A 100 6.03 -4.36 -4.72
N CYS A 101 5.51 -5.22 -5.60
CA CYS A 101 4.64 -6.32 -5.18
C CYS A 101 5.39 -7.43 -4.40
N ALA A 102 6.67 -7.64 -4.71
CA ALA A 102 7.49 -8.70 -4.13
C ALA A 102 8.11 -8.34 -2.76
N ALA A 103 8.34 -7.04 -2.50
CA ALA A 103 8.94 -6.59 -1.26
C ALA A 103 8.07 -6.97 -0.05
N HIS A 104 8.71 -7.38 1.03
CA HIS A 104 8.05 -7.74 2.28
C HIS A 104 9.06 -7.65 3.42
N VAL A 105 8.56 -7.38 4.61
CA VAL A 105 9.36 -7.32 5.82
C VAL A 105 8.64 -8.15 6.90
N PRO A 106 9.30 -9.10 7.57
CA PRO A 106 8.66 -10.03 8.51
C PRO A 106 7.86 -9.38 9.65
N VAL A 107 8.21 -8.15 10.01
CA VAL A 107 7.63 -7.42 11.16
C VAL A 107 6.49 -6.47 10.76
N THR A 108 6.07 -6.50 9.51
CA THR A 108 5.00 -5.65 9.00
C THR A 108 3.91 -6.46 8.30
N THR A 109 2.71 -5.89 8.27
CA THR A 109 1.59 -6.36 7.45
C THR A 109 1.36 -5.35 6.32
N ARG A 110 1.54 -5.76 5.07
CA ARG A 110 1.36 -4.88 3.92
C ARG A 110 -0.11 -4.59 3.62
N LEU A 111 -0.37 -3.37 3.15
CA LEU A 111 -1.62 -3.05 2.47
C LEU A 111 -1.45 -3.28 0.98
N CYS A 112 -2.17 -4.25 0.44
CA CYS A 112 -2.07 -4.64 -0.95
C CYS A 112 -3.27 -4.13 -1.75
N SER A 113 -3.04 -3.89 -3.04
CA SER A 113 -4.10 -3.68 -4.02
C SER A 113 -3.98 -4.74 -5.10
N CYS A 114 -4.96 -5.65 -5.12
CA CYS A 114 -5.01 -6.78 -6.04
C CYS A 114 -5.98 -6.47 -7.18
N VAL A 115 -5.61 -6.79 -8.42
CA VAL A 115 -6.46 -6.59 -9.61
C VAL A 115 -6.76 -7.94 -10.27
N PRO A 116 -7.87 -8.06 -11.03
CA PRO A 116 -8.14 -9.26 -11.81
C PRO A 116 -6.96 -9.66 -12.70
N MET A 117 -6.79 -10.97 -12.92
CA MET A 117 -5.69 -11.53 -13.71
C MET A 117 -5.68 -11.07 -15.17
#